data_AF-A0AA38RWW7-F1
#
_entry.id   AF-A0AA38RWW7-F1
#
_cell.length_a   1.000
_cell.length_b   1.000
_cell.length_c   1.000
_cell.angle_alpha   90.00
_cell.angle_beta   90.00
_cell.angle_gamma   90.00
#
_symmetry.space_group_name_H-M   'P 1'
#
loop_
_entity.id
_entity.type
_entity.pdbx_description
1 polymer ?
#
loop_
_entity_poly.entity_id
_entity_poly.type
_entity_poly.pdbx_seq_one_letter_code
_entity_poly.pdbx_strand_id
1 'polypeptide(L)'
;MEEDKPWTELSNALSNLYKDGKYSDLTVVCGEDTYRAHKALLCTRSQFFAKACDGGFQEASTGVIDLSQDDPQAVKMMMHYFYHLDYPHVPLHESEDGTGSSTTKAGGDVPRPSLSSPFMDQPEPAYYSGASPALVAASRKMANPNRARGGRKKMGFMGGPAWSVDISTEIRDPNLIIHAKVYALAEQYAVEGLKATALEKFVSEARVHWATEDFLQAVEQVYSLTPEHDRGLRDVVRNTFYERRKELMDRENVKRYLRDVPDLAYDVLMHLYKEGV
;
A
#
# COMPACT_ATOMS: atom_id res chain seq x y z
N MET A 1 -10.61 -10.10 -30.53
CA MET A 1 -10.51 -8.78 -29.86
C MET A 1 -9.06 -8.39 -30.00
N GLU A 2 -8.80 -7.33 -30.76
CA GLU A 2 -7.44 -6.81 -30.94
C GLU A 2 -7.00 -6.24 -29.59
N GLU A 3 -5.93 -6.80 -29.01
CA GLU A 3 -5.28 -6.21 -27.84
C GLU A 3 -4.98 -4.74 -28.10
N ASP A 4 -5.12 -3.90 -27.07
CA ASP A 4 -5.00 -2.44 -27.16
C ASP A 4 -3.53 -2.03 -27.37
N LYS A 5 -3.04 -2.20 -28.60
CA LYS A 5 -1.64 -2.03 -29.01
C LYS A 5 -0.99 -0.73 -28.50
N PRO A 6 -1.65 0.45 -28.51
CA PRO A 6 -1.03 1.69 -28.02
C PRO A 6 -0.76 1.66 -26.52
N TRP A 7 -1.68 1.11 -25.72
CA TRP A 7 -1.50 1.01 -24.28
C TRP A 7 -0.35 0.07 -23.93
N THR A 8 -0.25 -1.06 -24.61
CA THR A 8 0.84 -2.02 -24.42
C THR A 8 2.20 -1.42 -24.79
N GLU A 9 2.28 -0.65 -25.87
CA GLU A 9 3.52 0.04 -26.27
C GLU A 9 3.96 1.07 -25.21
N LEU A 10 3.06 1.93 -24.75
CA LEU A 10 3.33 2.91 -23.69
C LEU A 10 3.72 2.24 -22.37
N SER A 11 2.97 1.21 -21.94
CA SER A 11 3.24 0.47 -20.71
C SER A 11 4.63 -0.19 -20.75
N ASN A 12 5.00 -0.79 -21.88
CA ASN A 12 6.34 -1.35 -22.07
C ASN A 12 7.43 -0.28 -22.03
N ALA A 13 7.19 0.89 -22.63
CA ALA A 13 8.13 2.01 -22.58
C ALA A 13 8.36 2.47 -21.12
N LEU A 14 7.29 2.65 -20.33
CA LEU A 14 7.40 3.00 -18.90
C LEU A 14 8.10 1.91 -18.09
N SER A 15 7.77 0.64 -18.31
CA SER A 15 8.44 -0.48 -17.64
C SER A 15 9.95 -0.52 -17.93
N ASN A 16 10.36 -0.18 -19.16
CA ASN A 16 11.77 -0.10 -19.52
C ASN A 16 12.49 1.06 -18.81
N LEU A 17 11.86 2.24 -18.73
CA LEU A 17 12.39 3.38 -17.97
C LEU A 17 12.66 3.03 -16.50
N TYR A 18 11.78 2.22 -15.89
CA TYR A 18 12.00 1.71 -14.53
C TYR A 18 13.20 0.78 -14.43
N LYS A 19 13.38 -0.13 -15.40
CA LYS A 19 14.43 -1.16 -15.38
C LYS A 19 15.82 -0.63 -15.67
N ASP A 20 15.95 0.27 -16.64
CA ASP A 20 17.26 0.76 -17.10
C ASP A 20 17.61 2.16 -16.58
N GLY A 21 16.64 2.91 -16.05
CA GLY A 21 16.82 4.27 -15.55
C GLY A 21 17.21 5.28 -16.64
N LYS A 22 16.95 4.99 -17.92
CA LYS A 22 17.34 5.84 -19.03
C LYS A 22 16.60 7.18 -18.97
N TYR A 23 17.36 8.28 -19.04
CA TYR A 23 16.86 9.66 -18.89
C TYR A 23 16.43 10.04 -17.46
N SER A 24 16.79 9.24 -16.45
CA SER A 24 16.56 9.59 -15.06
C SER A 24 17.20 10.94 -14.70
N ASP A 25 16.44 11.80 -14.03
CA ASP A 25 16.83 13.12 -13.52
C ASP A 25 16.60 13.25 -12.01
N LEU A 26 16.28 12.13 -11.34
CA LEU A 26 16.07 12.00 -9.91
C LEU A 26 16.62 10.66 -9.42
N THR A 27 17.16 10.63 -8.21
CA THR A 27 17.54 9.41 -7.50
C THR A 27 16.75 9.32 -6.22
N VAL A 28 16.11 8.17 -5.97
CA VAL A 28 15.45 7.87 -4.70
C VAL A 28 16.25 6.76 -4.01
N VAL A 29 16.61 6.95 -2.74
CA VAL A 29 17.35 5.98 -1.93
C VAL A 29 16.43 5.47 -0.82
N CYS A 30 16.50 4.18 -0.51
CA CYS A 30 15.81 3.58 0.63
C CYS A 30 16.63 2.43 1.20
N GLY A 31 17.40 2.71 2.25
CA GLY A 31 18.35 1.76 2.81
C GLY A 31 19.42 1.40 1.78
N GLU A 32 19.46 0.13 1.38
CA GLU A 32 20.40 -0.38 0.38
C GLU A 32 19.89 -0.22 -1.06
N ASP A 33 18.59 0.03 -1.25
CA ASP A 33 17.99 0.16 -2.56
C ASP A 33 18.18 1.58 -3.12
N THR A 34 18.56 1.67 -4.39
CA THR A 34 18.68 2.93 -5.13
C THR A 34 17.88 2.87 -6.43
N TYR A 35 17.01 3.85 -6.64
CA TYR A 35 16.10 3.94 -7.77
C TYR A 35 16.46 5.15 -8.63
N ARG A 36 16.84 4.91 -9.89
CA ARG A 36 17.00 5.94 -10.91
C ARG A 36 15.64 6.32 -11.47
N ALA A 37 15.09 7.45 -11.02
CA ALA A 37 13.71 7.85 -11.25
C ALA A 37 13.59 9.08 -12.15
N HIS A 38 12.36 9.41 -12.52
CA HIS A 38 12.02 10.51 -13.43
C HIS A 38 11.10 11.50 -12.73
N LYS A 39 11.54 12.76 -12.59
CA LYS A 39 10.76 13.84 -11.97
C LYS A 39 9.40 13.99 -12.65
N ALA A 40 9.35 13.88 -13.97
CA ALA A 40 8.10 13.97 -14.74
C ALA A 40 7.05 12.92 -14.36
N LEU A 41 7.47 11.75 -13.85
CA LEU A 41 6.55 10.69 -13.41
C LEU A 41 6.20 10.81 -11.92
N LEU A 42 7.18 11.16 -11.07
CA LEU A 42 6.98 11.24 -9.62
C LEU A 42 6.31 12.56 -9.21
N CYS A 43 6.84 13.70 -9.64
CA CYS A 43 6.39 15.03 -9.21
C CYS A 43 4.99 15.36 -9.71
N THR A 44 4.61 14.89 -10.91
CA THR A 44 3.25 15.12 -11.45
C THR A 44 2.18 14.29 -10.74
N ARG A 45 2.59 13.26 -9.98
CA ARG A 45 1.71 12.30 -9.32
C ARG A 45 1.81 12.30 -7.80
N SER A 46 2.67 13.16 -7.24
CA SER A 46 2.89 13.30 -5.82
C SER A 46 3.27 14.74 -5.50
N GLN A 47 2.45 15.37 -4.67
CA GLN A 47 2.74 16.72 -4.18
C GLN A 47 4.00 16.75 -3.30
N PHE A 48 4.31 15.65 -2.61
CA PHE A 48 5.55 15.52 -1.85
C PHE A 48 6.77 15.62 -2.78
N PHE A 49 6.83 14.76 -3.81
CA PHE A 49 7.97 14.73 -4.73
C PHE A 49 8.11 16.04 -5.50
N ALA A 50 7.00 16.68 -5.90
CA ALA A 50 7.02 18.01 -6.50
C ALA A 50 7.65 19.05 -5.57
N LYS A 51 7.20 19.13 -4.31
CA LYS A 51 7.76 20.08 -3.33
C LYS A 51 9.23 19.81 -3.02
N ALA A 52 9.63 18.54 -2.95
CA ALA A 52 11.03 18.17 -2.73
C ALA A 52 11.93 18.58 -3.91
N CYS A 53 11.44 18.43 -5.15
CA CYS A 53 12.22 18.72 -6.36
C CYS A 53 12.19 20.19 -6.81
N ASP A 54 11.08 20.90 -6.56
CA ASP A 54 10.87 22.29 -6.99
C ASP A 54 11.16 23.31 -5.87
N GLY A 55 11.29 22.83 -4.63
CA GLY A 55 11.50 23.65 -3.44
C GLY A 55 12.94 24.15 -3.26
N GLY A 56 13.18 24.81 -2.13
CA GLY A 56 14.51 25.26 -1.70
C GLY A 56 15.28 24.24 -0.86
N PHE A 57 14.86 22.98 -0.84
CA PHE A 57 15.50 21.94 -0.05
C PHE A 57 16.73 21.35 -0.76
N GLN A 58 17.54 20.57 -0.05
CA GLN A 58 18.79 20.03 -0.59
C GLN A 58 18.54 19.13 -1.80
N GLU A 59 17.42 18.38 -1.80
CA GLU A 59 16.95 17.46 -2.81
C GLU A 59 16.76 18.13 -4.19
N ALA A 60 16.29 19.38 -4.21
CA ALA A 60 16.16 20.16 -5.44
C ALA A 60 17.51 20.40 -6.12
N SER A 61 18.57 20.57 -5.32
CA SER A 61 19.94 20.79 -5.80
C SER A 61 20.72 19.51 -6.08
N THR A 62 20.53 18.47 -5.26
CA THR A 62 21.26 17.20 -5.38
C THR A 62 20.61 16.23 -6.36
N GLY A 63 19.29 16.35 -6.56
CA GLY A 63 18.50 15.36 -7.28
C GLY A 63 18.43 14.01 -6.56
N VAL A 64 18.63 13.99 -5.24
CA VAL A 64 18.59 12.78 -4.41
C VAL A 64 17.55 12.97 -3.32
N ILE A 65 16.63 12.01 -3.18
CA ILE A 65 15.63 11.94 -2.10
C ILE A 65 15.89 10.67 -1.31
N ASP A 66 16.08 10.80 0.01
CA ASP A 66 16.35 9.68 0.91
C ASP A 66 15.09 9.31 1.71
N LEU A 67 14.59 8.10 1.50
CA LEU A 67 13.43 7.49 2.15
C LEU A 67 13.83 6.34 3.08
N SER A 68 15.08 6.29 3.54
CA SER A 68 15.60 5.18 4.36
C SER A 68 14.96 5.04 5.74
N GLN A 69 14.06 5.95 6.13
CA GLN A 69 13.26 5.84 7.35
C GLN A 69 11.94 5.07 7.14
N ASP A 70 11.54 4.83 5.89
CA ASP A 70 10.33 4.09 5.55
C ASP A 70 10.60 2.58 5.37
N ASP A 71 9.53 1.78 5.30
CA ASP A 71 9.62 0.35 5.02
C ASP A 71 10.13 0.11 3.59
N PRO A 72 11.30 -0.56 3.41
CA PRO A 72 11.91 -0.73 2.08
C PRO A 72 11.01 -1.46 1.09
N GLN A 73 10.24 -2.45 1.56
CA GLN A 73 9.36 -3.20 0.69
C GLN A 73 8.17 -2.36 0.24
N ALA A 74 7.60 -1.52 1.11
CA ALA A 74 6.54 -0.58 0.75
C ALA A 74 7.04 0.49 -0.24
N VAL A 75 8.26 1.03 -0.03
CA VAL A 75 8.88 1.97 -0.97
C VAL A 75 9.10 1.31 -2.32
N LYS A 76 9.60 0.06 -2.36
CA LYS A 76 9.74 -0.72 -3.59
C LYS A 76 8.43 -0.87 -4.35
N MET A 77 7.32 -1.13 -3.65
CA MET A 77 5.99 -1.20 -4.27
C MET A 77 5.52 0.16 -4.81
N MET A 78 5.74 1.24 -4.05
CA MET A 78 5.43 2.60 -4.52
C MET A 78 6.24 2.96 -5.77
N MET A 79 7.54 2.66 -5.78
CA MET A 79 8.41 2.91 -6.94
C MET A 79 7.96 2.09 -8.15
N HIS A 80 7.57 0.82 -7.96
CA HIS A 80 7.00 0.01 -9.04
C HIS A 80 5.71 0.63 -9.60
N TYR A 81 4.82 1.11 -8.73
CA TYR A 81 3.53 1.69 -9.11
C TYR A 81 3.66 2.92 -10.02
N PHE A 82 4.65 3.80 -9.79
CA PHE A 82 4.83 5.00 -10.62
C PHE A 82 4.98 4.68 -12.12
N TYR A 83 5.50 3.51 -12.47
CA TYR A 83 5.78 3.10 -13.85
C TYR A 83 4.79 2.08 -14.40
N HIS A 84 4.12 1.31 -13.53
CA HIS A 84 3.27 0.21 -13.96
C HIS A 84 1.78 0.42 -13.65
N LEU A 85 1.43 1.45 -12.86
CA LEU A 85 0.09 1.68 -12.30
C LEU A 85 -0.45 0.54 -11.43
N ASP A 86 0.42 -0.39 -11.09
CA ASP A 86 0.18 -1.48 -10.16
C ASP A 86 1.50 -1.88 -9.50
N TYR A 87 1.46 -2.70 -8.47
CA TYR A 87 2.63 -3.29 -7.83
C TYR A 87 2.46 -4.80 -7.60
N PRO A 88 3.55 -5.59 -7.70
CA PRO A 88 3.45 -7.03 -7.70
C PRO A 88 3.05 -7.58 -6.32
N HIS A 89 2.56 -8.81 -6.34
CA HIS A 89 2.50 -9.64 -5.14
C HIS A 89 3.93 -9.91 -4.64
N VAL A 90 4.11 -9.87 -3.32
CA VAL A 90 5.39 -10.09 -2.63
C VAL A 90 5.32 -11.48 -2.01
N PRO A 91 6.09 -12.47 -2.51
CA PRO A 91 6.19 -13.76 -1.85
C PRO A 91 6.70 -13.59 -0.42
N LEU A 92 6.23 -14.43 0.51
CA LEU A 92 6.84 -14.50 1.83
C LEU A 92 8.31 -14.91 1.66
N HIS A 93 9.22 -13.95 1.81
CA HIS A 93 10.61 -14.28 2.03
C HIS A 93 10.74 -14.68 3.49
N GLU A 94 11.16 -15.93 3.72
CA GLU A 94 11.66 -16.38 5.01
C GLU A 94 12.62 -15.31 5.53
N SER A 95 12.37 -14.80 6.73
CA SER A 95 13.33 -13.97 7.42
C SER A 95 14.67 -14.69 7.36
N GLU A 96 15.70 -14.06 6.80
CA GLU A 96 17.08 -14.48 7.03
C GLU A 96 17.41 -14.19 8.50
N ASP A 97 16.84 -14.98 9.40
CA ASP A 97 17.16 -15.03 10.81
C ASP A 97 18.54 -15.70 10.97
N GLY A 98 19.57 -14.90 10.69
CA GLY A 98 20.95 -15.19 11.08
C GLY A 98 21.19 -14.82 12.54
N THR A 99 20.86 -15.73 13.45
CA THR A 99 21.34 -15.75 14.84
C THR A 99 22.83 -15.40 14.97
N GLY A 100 23.16 -14.45 15.85
CA GLY A 100 24.53 -14.10 16.21
C GLY A 100 24.64 -13.53 17.62
N SER A 101 24.94 -14.41 18.57
CA SER A 101 25.09 -14.21 20.01
C SER A 101 26.01 -13.06 20.45
N SER A 102 25.61 -12.43 21.55
CA SER A 102 26.40 -11.65 22.51
C SER A 102 27.86 -12.07 22.65
N THR A 103 28.78 -11.12 22.50
CA THR A 103 30.08 -11.13 23.20
C THR A 103 30.40 -9.73 23.71
N THR A 104 30.77 -9.68 24.99
CA THR A 104 31.18 -8.49 25.75
C THR A 104 32.63 -8.10 25.44
N LYS A 105 32.92 -6.81 25.20
CA LYS A 105 33.73 -5.92 26.07
C LYS A 105 34.25 -4.66 25.35
N ALA A 106 33.91 -3.52 25.99
CA ALA A 106 34.73 -2.35 26.33
C ALA A 106 35.75 -1.74 25.34
N GLY A 107 35.53 -0.44 25.05
CA GLY A 107 36.56 0.60 25.15
C GLY A 107 36.99 1.25 23.83
N GLY A 108 36.56 2.50 23.60
CA GLY A 108 37.12 3.37 22.56
C GLY A 108 36.24 4.57 22.21
N ASP A 109 36.50 5.70 22.86
CA ASP A 109 35.90 7.02 22.65
C ASP A 109 35.98 7.52 21.18
N VAL A 110 34.86 8.02 20.64
CA VAL A 110 34.85 8.91 19.46
C VAL A 110 33.79 10.02 19.66
N PRO A 111 34.06 11.30 19.31
CA PRO A 111 33.25 12.43 19.76
C PRO A 111 31.94 12.63 18.99
N ARG A 112 30.93 13.08 19.74
CA ARG A 112 29.57 13.47 19.33
C ARG A 112 29.55 14.90 18.76
N PRO A 113 28.91 15.18 17.61
CA PRO A 113 28.46 16.53 17.30
C PRO A 113 27.09 16.77 17.93
N SER A 114 27.03 17.81 18.74
CA SER A 114 25.83 18.36 19.37
C SER A 114 24.92 19.03 18.33
N LEU A 115 23.71 18.52 18.16
CA LEU A 115 22.61 19.31 17.62
C LEU A 115 22.00 20.11 18.76
N SER A 116 22.52 21.32 18.97
CA SER A 116 21.79 22.38 19.66
C SER A 116 20.64 22.82 18.77
N SER A 117 19.42 22.52 19.23
CA SER A 117 18.21 23.24 18.85
C SER A 117 18.37 24.74 19.13
N PRO A 118 17.67 25.59 18.37
CA PRO A 118 16.66 26.38 19.04
C PRO A 118 15.29 26.23 18.37
N PHE A 119 14.30 26.03 19.25
CA PHE A 119 12.88 26.02 19.02
C PHE A 119 12.30 27.44 19.16
N MET A 120 11.31 27.72 18.32
CA MET A 120 10.31 28.80 18.35
C MET A 120 10.76 30.27 18.25
N ASP A 121 10.31 30.97 17.19
CA ASP A 121 9.20 31.92 17.38
C ASP A 121 8.53 32.35 16.05
N GLN A 122 7.18 32.29 16.05
CA GLN A 122 6.18 32.99 15.21
C GLN A 122 5.78 32.46 13.81
N PRO A 123 4.55 32.78 13.35
CA PRO A 123 3.25 32.52 13.99
C PRO A 123 2.32 31.72 13.06
N GLU A 124 1.34 31.00 13.61
CA GLU A 124 0.26 30.39 12.83
C GLU A 124 -0.61 31.43 12.11
N PRO A 125 -0.92 31.25 10.82
CA PRO A 125 -2.16 31.75 10.27
C PRO A 125 -3.24 30.67 10.36
N ALA A 126 -4.11 30.87 11.34
CA ALA A 126 -5.56 30.66 11.30
C ALA A 126 -6.12 29.58 10.37
N TYR A 127 -6.74 28.58 11.00
CA TYR A 127 -8.02 28.00 10.61
C TYR A 127 -8.17 27.57 9.14
N TYR A 128 -8.15 26.24 8.95
CA TYR A 128 -8.96 25.58 7.94
C TYR A 128 -10.43 26.02 8.07
N SER A 129 -10.81 26.99 7.25
CA SER A 129 -12.19 27.40 7.00
C SER A 129 -12.22 27.92 5.56
N GLY A 130 -12.32 26.98 4.63
CA GLY A 130 -12.30 27.29 3.21
C GLY A 130 -12.74 26.08 2.40
N ALA A 131 -13.99 25.67 2.57
CA ALA A 131 -14.67 25.04 1.46
C ALA A 131 -14.57 25.97 0.25
N SER A 132 -14.12 25.46 -0.89
CA SER A 132 -14.38 26.12 -2.15
C SER A 132 -14.60 25.17 -3.31
N PRO A 133 -15.41 25.60 -4.28
CA PRO A 133 -16.34 24.74 -4.98
C PRO A 133 -16.10 24.76 -6.50
N ALA A 134 -15.94 23.59 -7.10
CA ALA A 134 -16.20 23.34 -8.52
C ALA A 134 -15.95 21.84 -8.71
N LEU A 135 -16.93 21.02 -9.06
CA LEU A 135 -17.42 20.94 -10.43
C LEU A 135 -18.90 20.53 -10.43
N VAL A 136 -19.76 21.46 -10.85
CA VAL A 136 -21.11 21.17 -11.27
C VAL A 136 -21.08 20.80 -12.76
N ALA A 137 -21.79 19.70 -13.07
CA ALA A 137 -22.32 19.30 -14.37
C ALA A 137 -21.35 18.73 -15.43
N ALA A 138 -21.34 17.41 -15.53
CA ALA A 138 -21.75 16.71 -16.76
C ALA A 138 -22.20 15.27 -16.44
N SER A 139 -23.45 15.09 -16.02
CA SER A 139 -24.10 13.78 -16.08
C SER A 139 -24.41 13.42 -17.52
N ARG A 140 -23.82 12.35 -18.04
CA ARG A 140 -24.49 11.47 -19.01
C ARG A 140 -24.51 10.05 -18.49
N LYS A 141 -25.72 9.62 -18.14
CA LYS A 141 -26.15 8.25 -17.90
C LYS A 141 -25.66 7.34 -19.02
N MET A 142 -25.07 6.20 -18.68
CA MET A 142 -25.21 5.00 -19.49
C MET A 142 -25.79 3.88 -18.64
N ALA A 143 -26.88 3.34 -19.17
CA ALA A 143 -27.74 2.34 -18.56
C ALA A 143 -27.08 0.97 -18.58
N ASN A 144 -27.37 0.21 -17.52
CA ASN A 144 -27.22 -1.23 -17.42
C ASN A 144 -28.25 -1.94 -18.31
N PRO A 145 -27.85 -2.95 -19.10
CA PRO A 145 -28.78 -4.01 -19.42
C PRO A 145 -28.13 -5.39 -19.28
N ASN A 146 -28.21 -5.97 -18.09
CA ASN A 146 -28.34 -7.41 -17.98
C ASN A 146 -29.77 -7.79 -18.38
N ARG A 147 -29.93 -8.62 -19.44
CA ARG A 147 -30.77 -9.84 -19.45
C ARG A 147 -31.01 -10.38 -20.88
N ALA A 148 -30.44 -11.56 -21.19
CA ALA A 148 -31.09 -12.71 -21.85
C ALA A 148 -30.02 -13.80 -22.11
N ARG A 149 -30.01 -14.94 -21.41
CA ARG A 149 -30.79 -16.18 -21.62
C ARG A 149 -30.30 -17.05 -22.80
N GLY A 150 -29.74 -18.21 -22.48
CA GLY A 150 -29.83 -19.44 -23.28
C GLY A 150 -28.52 -19.97 -23.88
N GLY A 151 -28.27 -21.27 -23.71
CA GLY A 151 -27.37 -22.01 -24.62
C GLY A 151 -26.43 -23.03 -23.97
N ARG A 152 -26.98 -24.15 -23.52
CA ARG A 152 -26.22 -25.35 -23.13
C ARG A 152 -25.69 -26.03 -24.41
N LYS A 153 -24.37 -26.21 -24.58
CA LYS A 153 -23.80 -27.13 -25.58
C LYS A 153 -22.61 -27.91 -24.99
N LYS A 154 -22.72 -29.24 -25.05
CA LYS A 154 -21.65 -30.22 -24.84
C LYS A 154 -20.93 -30.47 -26.17
N MET A 155 -19.61 -30.60 -26.14
CA MET A 155 -18.71 -31.41 -26.99
C MET A 155 -17.29 -31.02 -26.57
N GLY A 156 -16.26 -31.86 -26.49
CA GLY A 156 -16.02 -33.28 -26.75
C GLY A 156 -14.54 -33.48 -26.43
N PHE A 157 -14.19 -34.59 -25.78
CA PHE A 157 -12.84 -34.88 -25.29
C PHE A 157 -12.02 -35.55 -26.40
N MET A 158 -10.82 -35.03 -26.73
CA MET A 158 -9.80 -35.77 -27.51
C MET A 158 -8.39 -35.18 -27.33
N GLY A 159 -7.60 -35.82 -26.45
CA GLY A 159 -6.22 -36.30 -26.71
C GLY A 159 -5.03 -35.36 -26.98
N GLY A 160 -4.29 -34.99 -25.91
CA GLY A 160 -2.80 -34.96 -25.81
C GLY A 160 -2.05 -33.61 -26.02
N PRO A 161 -0.79 -33.43 -25.55
CA PRO A 161 0.01 -34.19 -24.57
C PRO A 161 0.47 -33.40 -23.31
N ALA A 162 0.81 -34.17 -22.27
CA ALA A 162 1.84 -33.95 -21.24
C ALA A 162 2.35 -32.52 -20.97
N TRP A 163 1.48 -31.67 -20.43
CA TRP A 163 1.83 -30.91 -19.25
C TRP A 163 0.69 -31.17 -18.29
N SER A 164 0.95 -31.97 -17.27
CA SER A 164 0.14 -31.97 -16.07
C SER A 164 0.07 -30.51 -15.61
N VAL A 165 -1.06 -29.87 -15.88
CA VAL A 165 -1.43 -28.62 -15.22
C VAL A 165 -1.40 -28.98 -13.75
N ASP A 166 -0.33 -28.57 -13.07
CA ASP A 166 -0.31 -28.65 -11.63
C ASP A 166 -1.49 -27.80 -11.16
N ILE A 167 -2.53 -28.50 -10.70
CA ILE A 167 -3.74 -27.87 -10.16
C ILE A 167 -3.50 -27.48 -8.70
N SER A 168 -2.25 -27.24 -8.31
CA SER A 168 -1.96 -26.14 -7.42
C SER A 168 -2.08 -24.84 -8.22
N THR A 169 -3.29 -24.27 -8.25
CA THR A 169 -3.35 -22.82 -7.96
C THR A 169 -2.51 -22.64 -6.72
N GLU A 170 -1.24 -22.27 -6.91
CA GLU A 170 -0.33 -21.91 -5.83
C GLU A 170 -1.16 -21.08 -4.86
N ILE A 171 -1.33 -21.59 -3.64
CA ILE A 171 -1.93 -20.80 -2.57
C ILE A 171 -0.91 -19.69 -2.34
N ARG A 172 -1.04 -18.59 -3.09
CA ARG A 172 -0.22 -17.42 -2.90
C ARG A 172 -0.54 -16.94 -1.50
N ASP A 173 0.49 -16.83 -0.67
CA ASP A 173 0.33 -16.28 0.67
C ASP A 173 -0.32 -14.89 0.57
N PRO A 174 -1.21 -14.53 1.49
CA PRO A 174 -1.81 -13.20 1.50
C PRO A 174 -0.75 -12.12 1.79
N ASN A 175 -1.02 -10.92 1.28
CA ASN A 175 -0.17 -9.75 1.29
C ASN A 175 -0.83 -8.58 2.02
N LEU A 176 -1.69 -8.88 2.99
CA LEU A 176 -2.49 -7.85 3.67
C LEU A 176 -1.60 -6.85 4.41
N ILE A 177 -0.53 -7.33 5.03
CA ILE A 177 0.45 -6.48 5.73
C ILE A 177 1.08 -5.47 4.76
N ILE A 178 1.56 -5.93 3.60
CA ILE A 178 2.21 -5.02 2.65
C ILE A 178 1.21 -4.04 2.04
N HIS A 179 -0.05 -4.45 1.80
CA HIS A 179 -1.08 -3.53 1.34
C HIS A 179 -1.40 -2.44 2.37
N ALA A 180 -1.43 -2.77 3.67
CA ALA A 180 -1.59 -1.79 4.73
C ALA A 180 -0.42 -0.80 4.78
N LYS A 181 0.82 -1.29 4.69
CA LYS A 181 2.02 -0.43 4.67
C LYS A 181 2.06 0.49 3.44
N VAL A 182 1.78 -0.04 2.25
CA VAL A 182 1.73 0.76 1.01
C VAL A 182 0.62 1.80 1.05
N TYR A 183 -0.53 1.49 1.65
CA TYR A 183 -1.61 2.46 1.83
C TYR A 183 -1.18 3.65 2.70
N ALA A 184 -0.56 3.40 3.85
CA ALA A 184 -0.05 4.45 4.73
C ALA A 184 1.04 5.28 4.06
N LEU A 185 1.97 4.60 3.36
CA LEU A 185 3.02 5.24 2.58
C LEU A 185 2.41 6.15 1.48
N ALA A 186 1.41 5.66 0.75
CA ALA A 186 0.75 6.43 -0.28
C ALA A 186 0.05 7.70 0.24
N GLU A 187 -0.52 7.66 1.44
CA GLU A 187 -1.04 8.86 2.11
C GLU A 187 0.09 9.84 2.45
N GLN A 188 1.15 9.36 3.10
CA GLN A 188 2.32 10.17 3.49
C GLN A 188 2.95 10.91 2.29
N TYR A 189 3.07 10.22 1.16
CA TYR A 189 3.64 10.77 -0.08
C TYR A 189 2.60 11.37 -1.02
N ALA A 190 1.34 11.49 -0.59
CA ALA A 190 0.22 12.05 -1.36
C ALA A 190 0.08 11.45 -2.77
N VAL A 191 0.15 10.12 -2.88
CA VAL A 191 -0.04 9.35 -4.12
C VAL A 191 -1.42 8.71 -4.11
N GLU A 192 -2.46 9.50 -4.39
CA GLU A 192 -3.87 9.09 -4.27
C GLU A 192 -4.20 7.80 -5.04
N GLY A 193 -3.67 7.66 -6.25
CA GLY A 193 -3.88 6.46 -7.07
C GLY A 193 -3.29 5.20 -6.44
N LEU A 194 -2.11 5.30 -5.81
CA LEU A 194 -1.48 4.18 -5.11
C LEU A 194 -2.28 3.82 -3.85
N LYS A 195 -2.77 4.83 -3.12
CA LYS A 195 -3.62 4.64 -1.94
C LYS A 195 -4.89 3.87 -2.31
N ALA A 196 -5.54 4.24 -3.42
CA ALA A 196 -6.71 3.54 -3.95
C ALA A 196 -6.39 2.09 -4.37
N THR A 197 -5.29 1.87 -5.09
CA THR A 197 -4.85 0.52 -5.50
C THR A 197 -4.57 -0.36 -4.28
N ALA A 198 -3.88 0.15 -3.26
CA ALA A 198 -3.58 -0.59 -2.05
C ALA A 198 -4.83 -0.96 -1.25
N LEU A 199 -5.79 -0.04 -1.16
CA LEU A 199 -7.09 -0.30 -0.56
C LEU A 199 -7.85 -1.40 -1.31
N GLU A 200 -7.90 -1.34 -2.63
CA GLU A 200 -8.60 -2.35 -3.45
C GLU A 200 -8.00 -3.74 -3.25
N LYS A 201 -6.67 -3.85 -3.28
CA LYS A 201 -5.98 -5.14 -3.05
C LYS A 201 -6.21 -5.66 -1.64
N PHE A 202 -6.12 -4.80 -0.62
CA PHE A 202 -6.44 -5.18 0.76
C PHE A 202 -7.88 -5.69 0.89
N VAL A 203 -8.86 -5.00 0.31
CA VAL A 203 -10.27 -5.42 0.32
C VAL A 203 -10.44 -6.80 -0.35
N SER A 204 -9.79 -7.01 -1.49
CA SER A 204 -9.86 -8.27 -2.22
C SER A 204 -9.31 -9.43 -1.39
N GLU A 205 -8.14 -9.26 -0.79
CA GLU A 205 -7.51 -10.30 0.01
C GLU A 205 -8.23 -10.52 1.35
N ALA A 206 -8.70 -9.46 2.02
CA ALA A 206 -9.38 -9.59 3.31
C ALA A 206 -10.67 -10.40 3.19
N ARG A 207 -11.37 -10.34 2.05
CA ARG A 207 -12.57 -11.15 1.78
C ARG A 207 -12.29 -12.66 1.82
N VAL A 208 -11.09 -13.07 1.42
CA VAL A 208 -10.71 -14.48 1.27
C VAL A 208 -9.88 -14.94 2.47
N HIS A 209 -9.00 -14.08 2.98
CA HIS A 209 -7.98 -14.41 3.97
C HIS A 209 -8.25 -13.80 5.36
N TRP A 210 -9.47 -13.32 5.66
CA TRP A 210 -9.84 -12.79 6.99
C TRP A 210 -9.53 -13.73 8.17
N ALA A 211 -9.40 -15.04 7.92
CA ALA A 211 -9.12 -16.03 8.95
C ALA A 211 -7.62 -16.32 9.17
N THR A 212 -6.72 -15.76 8.37
CA THR A 212 -5.27 -16.02 8.49
C THR A 212 -4.63 -15.15 9.58
N GLU A 213 -3.43 -15.52 10.01
CA GLU A 213 -2.63 -14.68 10.92
C GLU A 213 -2.15 -13.41 10.22
N ASP A 214 -1.88 -13.47 8.92
CA ASP A 214 -1.53 -12.30 8.08
C ASP A 214 -2.60 -11.20 8.16
N PHE A 215 -3.90 -11.56 8.16
CA PHE A 215 -4.96 -10.58 8.37
C PHE A 215 -4.88 -9.91 9.75
N LEU A 216 -4.60 -10.66 10.82
CA LEU A 216 -4.52 -10.09 12.17
C LEU A 216 -3.30 -9.18 12.34
N GLN A 217 -2.15 -9.57 11.80
CA GLN A 217 -0.97 -8.72 11.76
C GLN A 217 -1.20 -7.47 10.92
N ALA A 218 -1.89 -7.59 9.79
CA ALA A 218 -2.24 -6.45 8.96
C ALA A 218 -3.20 -5.49 9.68
N VAL A 219 -4.12 -5.99 10.51
CA VAL A 219 -4.99 -5.16 11.34
C VAL A 219 -4.19 -4.28 12.31
N GLU A 220 -3.17 -4.84 12.96
CA GLU A 220 -2.25 -4.08 13.82
C GLU A 220 -1.56 -2.96 13.02
N GLN A 221 -1.06 -3.26 11.82
CA GLN A 221 -0.46 -2.26 10.94
C GLN A 221 -1.46 -1.18 10.53
N VAL A 222 -2.70 -1.54 10.20
CA VAL A 222 -3.75 -0.57 9.83
C VAL A 222 -3.98 0.43 10.95
N TYR A 223 -4.18 -0.03 12.18
CA TYR A 223 -4.46 0.88 13.30
C TYR A 223 -3.23 1.64 13.80
N SER A 224 -2.02 1.12 13.57
CA SER A 224 -0.77 1.80 13.95
C SER A 224 -0.30 2.84 12.93
N LEU A 225 -0.49 2.58 11.63
CA LEU A 225 0.06 3.41 10.55
C LEU A 225 -0.95 4.42 9.99
N THR A 226 -2.25 4.23 10.24
CA THR A 226 -3.28 5.17 9.80
C THR A 226 -3.85 5.93 11.00
N PRO A 227 -4.11 7.25 10.90
CA PRO A 227 -4.78 7.99 11.96
C PRO A 227 -6.28 7.69 12.02
N GLU A 228 -6.95 8.01 13.13
CA GLU A 228 -8.38 7.71 13.34
C GLU A 228 -9.32 8.26 12.27
N HIS A 229 -9.00 9.43 11.72
CA HIS A 229 -9.78 10.08 10.67
C HIS A 229 -9.61 9.44 9.30
N ASP A 230 -8.55 8.64 9.10
CA ASP A 230 -8.40 7.84 7.90
C ASP A 230 -9.24 6.56 8.00
N ARG A 231 -10.44 6.63 7.43
CA ARG A 231 -11.43 5.57 7.51
C ARG A 231 -11.29 4.49 6.45
N GLY A 232 -10.38 4.59 5.48
CA GLY A 232 -10.36 3.64 4.36
C GLY A 232 -10.11 2.19 4.79
N LEU A 233 -8.90 1.87 5.25
CA LEU A 233 -8.58 0.51 5.72
C LEU A 233 -9.24 0.16 7.05
N ARG A 234 -9.38 1.14 7.97
CA ARG A 234 -10.03 0.92 9.27
C ARG A 234 -11.48 0.44 9.11
N ASP A 235 -12.22 0.98 8.14
CA ASP A 235 -13.58 0.55 7.82
C ASP A 235 -13.62 -0.87 7.26
N VAL A 236 -12.68 -1.24 6.40
CA VAL A 236 -12.59 -2.61 5.85
C VAL A 236 -12.39 -3.63 6.96
N VAL A 237 -11.45 -3.36 7.86
CA VAL A 237 -11.19 -4.20 9.04
C VAL A 237 -12.44 -4.29 9.91
N ARG A 238 -13.00 -3.15 10.32
CA ARG A 238 -14.18 -3.11 11.19
C ARG A 238 -15.36 -3.87 10.60
N ASN A 239 -15.63 -3.69 9.31
CA ASN A 239 -16.72 -4.38 8.61
C ASN A 239 -16.46 -5.89 8.54
N THR A 240 -15.20 -6.31 8.32
CA THR A 240 -14.83 -7.74 8.31
C THR A 240 -15.04 -8.37 9.69
N PHE A 241 -14.64 -7.68 10.77
CA PHE A 241 -14.91 -8.12 12.14
C PHE A 241 -16.40 -8.23 12.44
N TYR A 242 -17.21 -7.29 11.95
CA TYR A 242 -18.67 -7.32 12.12
C TYR A 242 -19.33 -8.47 11.34
N GLU A 243 -18.97 -8.63 10.06
CA GLU A 243 -19.53 -9.66 9.18
C GLU A 243 -19.17 -11.08 9.64
N ARG A 244 -17.94 -11.28 10.12
CA ARG A 244 -17.40 -12.56 10.60
C ARG A 244 -17.36 -12.68 12.11
N ARG A 245 -18.18 -11.89 12.82
CA ARG A 245 -18.10 -11.75 14.29
C ARG A 245 -18.24 -13.06 15.05
N LYS A 246 -19.05 -14.02 14.59
CA LYS A 246 -19.22 -15.30 15.28
C LYS A 246 -17.93 -16.13 15.18
N GLU A 247 -17.40 -16.22 13.97
CA GLU A 247 -16.21 -17.01 13.66
C GLU A 247 -14.93 -16.41 14.23
N LEU A 248 -14.82 -15.07 14.23
CA LEU A 248 -13.67 -14.36 14.76
C LEU A 248 -13.67 -14.29 16.29
N MET A 249 -14.81 -14.00 16.93
CA MET A 249 -14.88 -13.87 18.39
C MET A 249 -14.75 -15.19 19.13
N ASP A 250 -14.97 -16.33 18.47
CA ASP A 250 -14.73 -17.66 19.07
C ASP A 250 -13.23 -17.98 19.20
N ARG A 251 -12.36 -17.28 18.46
CA ARG A 251 -10.92 -17.56 18.42
C ARG A 251 -10.14 -16.81 19.50
N GLU A 252 -9.32 -17.52 20.25
CA GLU A 252 -8.56 -16.91 21.34
C GLU A 252 -7.45 -15.97 20.86
N ASN A 253 -6.86 -16.23 19.68
CA ASN A 253 -5.88 -15.30 19.10
C ASN A 253 -6.54 -13.95 18.77
N VAL A 254 -7.73 -13.94 18.18
CA VAL A 254 -8.47 -12.71 17.87
C VAL A 254 -8.83 -11.94 19.14
N LYS A 255 -9.31 -12.61 20.19
CA LYS A 255 -9.62 -11.95 21.48
C LYS A 255 -8.39 -11.30 22.09
N ARG A 256 -7.20 -11.91 21.93
CA ARG A 256 -5.93 -11.31 22.35
C ARG A 256 -5.63 -10.03 21.57
N TYR A 257 -5.73 -10.06 20.24
CA TYR A 257 -5.53 -8.86 19.41
C TYR A 257 -6.47 -7.71 19.80
N LEU A 258 -7.75 -7.99 20.10
CA LEU A 258 -8.68 -6.96 20.56
C LEU A 258 -8.27 -6.33 21.90
N ARG A 259 -7.54 -7.05 22.77
CA ARG A 259 -6.97 -6.47 23.99
C ARG A 259 -5.72 -5.63 23.71
N ASP A 260 -4.92 -6.07 22.74
CA ASP A 260 -3.64 -5.45 22.40
C ASP A 260 -3.81 -4.20 21.50
N VAL A 261 -4.96 -4.07 20.80
CA VAL A 261 -5.31 -2.92 19.95
C VAL A 261 -6.62 -2.28 20.44
N PRO A 262 -6.57 -1.35 21.42
CA PRO A 262 -7.76 -0.75 22.02
C PRO A 262 -8.66 -0.01 21.01
N ASP A 263 -8.07 0.69 20.05
CA ASP A 263 -8.80 1.44 19.03
C ASP A 263 -9.64 0.51 18.14
N LEU A 264 -9.12 -0.67 17.82
CA LEU A 264 -9.86 -1.70 17.09
C LEU A 264 -11.05 -2.19 17.92
N ALA A 265 -10.82 -2.49 19.20
CA ALA A 265 -11.89 -2.96 20.08
C ALA A 265 -12.99 -1.90 20.24
N TYR A 266 -12.60 -0.63 20.38
CA TYR A 266 -13.53 0.49 20.40
C TYR A 266 -14.31 0.59 19.09
N ASP A 267 -13.63 0.58 17.93
CA ASP A 267 -14.28 0.69 16.62
C ASP A 267 -15.27 -0.46 16.36
N VAL A 268 -14.90 -1.69 16.71
CA VAL A 268 -15.77 -2.88 16.57
C VAL A 268 -16.96 -2.78 17.54
N LEU A 269 -16.74 -2.42 18.80
CA LEU A 269 -17.81 -2.27 19.80
C LEU A 269 -18.82 -1.20 19.40
N MET A 270 -18.33 -0.03 19.01
CA MET A 270 -19.20 1.08 18.59
C MET A 270 -19.97 0.76 17.31
N HIS A 271 -19.42 -0.06 16.43
CA HIS A 271 -20.15 -0.52 15.25
C HIS A 271 -21.23 -1.53 15.60
N LEU A 272 -20.95 -2.51 16.45
CA LEU A 272 -21.93 -3.48 16.94
C LEU A 272 -23.13 -2.78 17.61
N TYR A 273 -22.86 -1.78 18.46
CA TYR A 273 -23.89 -0.99 19.11
C TYR A 273 -24.79 -0.25 18.10
N LYS A 274 -24.21 0.35 17.06
CA LYS A 274 -24.95 1.07 16.02
C LYS A 274 -25.83 0.15 15.16
N GLU A 275 -25.37 -1.07 14.90
CA GLU A 275 -26.08 -2.05 14.08
C GLU A 275 -27.15 -2.86 14.87
N GLY A 276 -27.30 -2.61 16.17
CA GLY A 276 -28.40 -3.16 16.98
C GLY A 276 -28.24 -4.63 17.36
N VAL A 277 -27.00 -5.08 17.57
CA VAL A 277 -26.68 -6.42 18.12
C VAL A 277 -26.62 -6.38 19.65
#